data_AF-A0A0F9C258-F1
#
_entry.id   AF-A0A0F9C258-F1
#
_cell.length_a   1.000
_cell.length_b   1.000
_cell.length_c   1.000
_cell.angle_alpha   90.00
_cell.angle_beta   90.00
_cell.angle_gamma   90.00
#
_symmetry.space_group_name_H-M   'P 1'
#
loop_
_entity.id
_entity.type
_entity.pdbx_description
1 polymer ?
#
loop_
_entity_poly.entity_id
_entity_poly.type
_entity_poly.pdbx_seq_one_letter_code
_entity_poly.pdbx_strand_id
1 'polypeptide(L)'
;MHDKCWAMAKKVVYLRDHGQCQHCFKRAEKNNAHTSHVIPKSVGGGLRYILDNLKLLCYHCHINWWHKNPCESGEWFRETYPERWKKIQKIERHRSYRIDDLQEILENLQIEYERISDGR
;
A
#
# COMPACT_ATOMS: atom_id res chain seq x y z
N MET A 1 17.54 -5.79 2.90
CA MET A 1 16.77 -4.62 3.39
C MET A 1 15.34 -4.59 2.86
N HIS A 2 15.13 -4.80 1.55
CA HIS A 2 13.81 -4.83 0.92
C HIS A 2 12.72 -5.65 1.66
N ASP A 3 13.06 -6.83 2.18
CA ASP A 3 12.09 -7.68 2.91
C ASP A 3 11.66 -7.06 4.23
N LYS A 4 12.57 -6.36 4.94
CA LYS A 4 12.27 -5.63 6.16
C LYS A 4 11.32 -4.46 5.86
N CYS A 5 11.62 -3.66 4.83
CA CYS A 5 10.74 -2.57 4.40
C CYS A 5 9.36 -3.10 4.00
N TRP A 6 9.29 -4.21 3.26
CA TRP A 6 8.02 -4.80 2.87
C TRP A 6 7.24 -5.35 4.07
N ALA A 7 7.90 -6.06 4.99
CA ALA A 7 7.27 -6.56 6.19
C ALA A 7 6.70 -5.42 7.05
N MET A 8 7.43 -4.31 7.19
CA MET A 8 6.95 -3.15 7.95
C MET A 8 5.81 -2.43 7.22
N ALA A 9 5.92 -2.19 5.91
CA ALA A 9 4.85 -1.57 5.13
C ALA A 9 3.53 -2.35 5.25
N LYS A 10 3.57 -3.69 5.25
CA LYS A 10 2.39 -4.52 5.48
C LYS A 10 1.76 -4.27 6.86
N LYS A 11 2.58 -4.14 7.92
CA LYS A 11 2.09 -3.83 9.28
C LYS A 11 1.42 -2.47 9.34
N VAL A 12 2.07 -1.44 8.79
CA VAL A 12 1.55 -0.07 8.74
C VAL A 12 0.22 -0.04 7.98
N VAL A 13 0.16 -0.63 6.78
CA VAL A 13 -1.06 -0.67 5.97
C VAL A 13 -2.18 -1.41 6.70
N TYR A 14 -1.88 -2.56 7.34
CA TYR A 14 -2.88 -3.31 8.08
C TYR A 14 -3.46 -2.49 9.24
N LEU A 15 -2.61 -1.80 9.99
CA LEU A 15 -3.01 -0.98 11.13
C LEU A 15 -3.79 0.26 10.68
N ARG A 16 -3.28 1.00 9.69
CA ARG A 16 -3.92 2.18 9.09
C ARG A 16 -5.30 1.85 8.54
N ASP A 17 -5.44 0.71 7.86
CA ASP A 17 -6.69 0.28 7.24
C ASP A 17 -7.58 -0.48 8.24
N HIS A 18 -7.26 -0.45 9.53
CA HIS A 18 -7.99 -1.10 10.63
C HIS A 18 -8.28 -2.59 10.40
N GLY A 19 -7.39 -3.30 9.70
CA GLY A 19 -7.59 -4.69 9.29
C GLY A 19 -8.84 -4.91 8.41
N GLN A 20 -9.35 -3.87 7.75
CA GLN A 20 -10.53 -3.92 6.89
C GLN A 20 -10.15 -3.75 5.43
N CYS A 21 -10.79 -4.57 4.58
CA CYS A 21 -10.68 -4.41 3.13
C CYS A 21 -11.17 -3.03 2.72
N GLN A 22 -10.34 -2.27 2.02
CA GLN A 22 -10.65 -0.91 1.60
C GLN A 22 -11.73 -0.83 0.50
N HIS A 23 -12.07 -1.97 -0.12
CA HIS A 23 -13.13 -2.04 -1.13
C HIS A 23 -14.48 -2.47 -0.56
N CYS A 24 -14.52 -3.56 0.22
CA CYS A 24 -15.77 -4.14 0.72
C CYS A 24 -16.00 -3.97 2.23
N PHE A 25 -15.07 -3.33 2.94
CA PHE A 25 -15.09 -3.04 4.38
C PHE A 25 -15.16 -4.26 5.31
N LYS A 26 -15.19 -5.48 4.76
CA LYS A 26 -15.09 -6.71 5.53
C LYS A 26 -13.71 -6.83 6.16
N ARG A 27 -13.68 -7.40 7.36
CA ARG A 27 -12.43 -7.75 8.07
C ARG A 27 -11.58 -8.69 7.20
N ALA A 28 -10.31 -8.33 7.04
CA ALA A 28 -9.33 -9.12 6.30
C ALA A 28 -8.24 -9.57 7.29
N GLU A 29 -8.14 -10.87 7.56
CA GLU A 29 -7.23 -11.41 8.56
C GLU A 29 -6.32 -12.50 7.98
N LYS A 30 -5.17 -12.72 8.62
CA LYS A 30 -4.22 -13.79 8.26
C LYS A 30 -3.95 -13.80 6.75
N ASN A 31 -4.17 -14.94 6.09
CA ASN A 31 -3.94 -15.13 4.66
C ASN A 31 -4.97 -14.42 3.78
N ASN A 32 -6.07 -13.89 4.34
CA ASN A 32 -7.03 -13.07 3.62
C ASN A 32 -6.62 -11.59 3.59
N ALA A 33 -5.63 -11.16 4.36
CA ALA A 33 -5.17 -9.77 4.42
C ALA A 33 -4.06 -9.50 3.40
N HIS A 34 -4.41 -8.93 2.24
CA HIS A 34 -3.45 -8.65 1.17
C HIS A 34 -3.14 -7.16 1.06
N THR A 35 -1.85 -6.81 1.15
CA THR A 35 -1.36 -5.47 0.81
C THR A 35 -1.21 -5.36 -0.71
N SER A 36 -2.10 -4.60 -1.33
CA SER A 36 -2.23 -4.42 -2.77
C SER A 36 -1.67 -3.06 -3.21
N HIS A 37 -0.91 -3.05 -4.30
CA HIS A 37 -0.46 -1.81 -4.96
C HIS A 37 -1.59 -1.19 -5.79
N VAL A 38 -1.65 0.14 -5.85
CA VAL A 38 -2.51 0.89 -6.78
C VAL A 38 -1.84 0.93 -8.15
N ILE A 39 -0.64 1.50 -8.21
CA ILE A 39 0.25 1.41 -9.38
C ILE A 39 1.21 0.25 -9.13
N PRO A 40 1.28 -0.75 -10.04
CA PRO A 40 2.09 -1.93 -9.83
C PRO A 40 3.59 -1.59 -9.76
N LYS A 41 4.33 -2.29 -8.91
CA LYS A 41 5.78 -2.11 -8.72
C LYS A 41 6.60 -2.27 -10.01
N SER A 42 6.07 -2.93 -11.04
CA SER A 42 6.71 -3.08 -12.35
C SER A 42 6.77 -1.76 -13.13
N VAL A 43 5.87 -0.81 -12.85
CA VAL A 43 5.86 0.53 -13.48
C VAL A 43 6.91 1.45 -12.83
N GLY A 44 7.33 1.17 -11.59
CA GLY A 44 8.39 1.89 -10.91
C GLY A 44 8.72 1.27 -9.55
N GLY A 45 9.98 0.90 -9.34
CA GLY A 45 10.45 0.36 -8.06
C GLY A 45 10.28 1.34 -6.91
N GLY A 46 10.37 2.64 -7.20
CA GLY A 46 10.13 3.77 -6.29
C GLY A 46 8.71 3.87 -5.71
N LEU A 47 7.76 3.05 -6.19
CA LEU A 47 6.39 3.05 -5.66
C LEU A 47 6.12 1.89 -4.70
N ARG A 48 7.11 1.01 -4.48
CA ARG A 48 6.92 -0.26 -3.79
C ARG A 48 6.52 -0.11 -2.33
N TYR A 49 7.05 0.91 -1.65
CA TYR A 49 6.91 1.12 -0.19
C TYR A 49 6.10 2.35 0.18
N ILE A 50 5.63 3.11 -0.81
CA ILE A 50 4.84 4.31 -0.60
C ILE A 50 3.46 3.90 -0.06
N LEU A 51 3.15 4.30 1.17
CA LEU A 51 1.91 3.94 1.84
C LEU A 51 0.67 4.41 1.07
N ASP A 52 0.70 5.59 0.44
CA ASP A 52 -0.39 6.07 -0.40
C ASP A 52 -0.67 5.15 -1.60
N ASN A 53 0.36 4.50 -2.15
CA ASN A 53 0.25 3.52 -3.23
C ASN A 53 -0.15 2.12 -2.75
N LEU A 54 -0.31 1.91 -1.44
CA LEU A 54 -0.68 0.62 -0.84
C LEU A 54 -2.06 0.68 -0.20
N LYS A 55 -2.81 -0.42 -0.29
CA LYS A 55 -4.11 -0.59 0.36
C LYS A 55 -4.32 -2.03 0.81
N LEU A 56 -5.05 -2.21 1.90
CA LEU A 56 -5.47 -3.53 2.36
C LEU A 56 -6.70 -3.99 1.58
N LEU A 57 -6.64 -5.17 0.97
CA LEU A 57 -7.78 -5.83 0.35
C LEU A 57 -7.91 -7.26 0.89
N CYS A 58 -9.15 -7.75 0.95
CA CYS A 58 -9.37 -9.18 1.14
C CYS A 58 -8.95 -9.97 -0.12
N TYR A 59 -8.72 -11.27 0.00
CA TYR A 59 -8.36 -12.13 -1.13
C TYR A 59 -9.35 -11.98 -2.31
N HIS A 60 -10.66 -11.99 -2.03
CA HIS A 60 -11.68 -11.85 -3.06
C HIS A 60 -11.58 -10.52 -3.80
N CYS A 61 -11.54 -9.39 -3.08
CA CYS A 61 -11.43 -8.08 -3.73
C CYS A 61 -10.07 -7.87 -4.40
N HIS A 62 -8.99 -8.48 -3.89
CA HIS A 62 -7.68 -8.37 -4.51
C HIS A 62 -7.57 -9.22 -5.79
N ILE A 63 -7.80 -10.53 -5.69
CA ILE A 63 -7.52 -11.48 -6.76
C ILE A 63 -8.70 -11.57 -7.74
N ASN A 64 -9.94 -11.53 -7.27
CA ASN A 64 -11.12 -11.74 -8.11
C ASN A 64 -11.77 -10.46 -8.63
N TRP A 65 -11.38 -9.28 -8.12
CA TRP A 65 -11.90 -8.00 -8.59
C TRP A 65 -10.78 -7.06 -9.07
N TRP A 66 -9.86 -6.65 -8.20
CA TRP A 66 -8.80 -5.67 -8.54
C TRP A 66 -7.95 -6.11 -9.74
N HIS A 67 -7.43 -7.34 -9.73
CA HIS A 67 -6.63 -7.86 -10.86
C HIS A 67 -7.45 -8.29 -12.07
N LYS A 68 -8.72 -8.66 -11.89
CA LYS A 68 -9.59 -9.10 -13.00
C LYS A 68 -10.23 -7.95 -13.77
N ASN A 69 -10.48 -6.84 -13.08
CA ASN A 69 -11.14 -5.65 -13.63
C ASN A 69 -10.22 -4.41 -13.48
N PRO A 70 -9.08 -4.34 -14.19
CA PRO A 70 -8.08 -3.28 -13.97
C PRO A 70 -8.59 -1.87 -14.33
N CYS A 71 -9.43 -1.74 -15.35
CA CYS A 71 -10.01 -0.43 -15.73
C CYS A 71 -10.97 0.07 -14.64
N GLU A 72 -11.97 -0.75 -14.31
CA GLU A 72 -12.99 -0.45 -13.29
C GLU A 72 -12.35 -0.19 -11.91
N SER A 73 -11.44 -1.07 -11.46
CA SER A 73 -10.80 -0.91 -10.16
C SER A 73 -9.86 0.31 -10.09
N GLY A 74 -9.25 0.69 -11.22
CA GLY A 74 -8.49 1.92 -11.35
C GLY A 74 -9.37 3.18 -11.34
N GLU A 75 -10.56 3.13 -11.95
CA GLU A 75 -11.57 4.20 -11.85
C GLU A 75 -12.08 4.34 -10.41
N TRP A 76 -12.50 3.23 -9.80
CA TRP A 76 -12.92 3.19 -8.41
C TRP A 76 -11.90 3.82 -7.46
N PHE A 77 -10.60 3.50 -7.62
CA PHE A 77 -9.58 4.07 -6.74
C PHE A 77 -9.46 5.60 -6.90
N ARG A 78 -9.53 6.09 -8.14
CA ARG A 78 -9.45 7.53 -8.45
C ARG A 78 -10.63 8.30 -7.86
N GLU A 79 -11.82 7.72 -7.90
CA GLU A 79 -13.04 8.32 -7.35
C GLU A 79 -13.10 8.24 -5.83
N THR A 80 -12.73 7.10 -5.25
CA THR A 80 -12.79 6.86 -3.80
C THR A 80 -11.68 7.59 -3.05
N TYR A 81 -10.49 7.71 -3.65
CA TYR A 81 -9.31 8.31 -3.01
C TYR A 81 -8.63 9.36 -3.90
N PRO A 82 -9.33 10.44 -4.29
CA PRO A 82 -8.83 11.43 -5.24
C PRO A 82 -7.55 12.12 -4.76
N GLU A 83 -7.46 12.43 -3.46
CA GLU A 83 -6.27 13.07 -2.89
C GLU A 83 -5.07 12.14 -2.82
N ARG A 84 -5.28 10.84 -2.52
CA ARG A 84 -4.21 9.84 -2.58
C ARG A 84 -3.72 9.68 -4.02
N TRP A 85 -4.64 9.65 -4.99
CA TRP A 85 -4.29 9.58 -6.40
C TRP A 85 -3.41 10.75 -6.84
N LYS A 86 -3.79 11.99 -6.50
CA LYS A 86 -2.99 13.20 -6.77
C LYS A 86 -1.59 13.12 -6.17
N LYS A 87 -1.45 12.59 -4.94
CA LYS A 87 -0.14 12.40 -4.31
C LYS A 87 0.71 11.38 -5.07
N ILE A 88 0.16 10.21 -5.39
CA ILE A 88 0.87 9.14 -6.12
C ILE A 88 1.37 9.64 -7.48
N GLN A 89 0.58 10.45 -8.19
CA GLN A 89 0.97 10.99 -9.50
C GLN A 89 2.19 11.91 -9.47
N LYS A 90 2.48 12.53 -8.32
CA LYS A 90 3.62 13.44 -8.12
C LYS A 90 4.90 12.71 -7.71
N ILE A 91 4.84 11.40 -7.44
CA ILE A 91 6.00 10.65 -6.97
C ILE A 91 6.93 10.34 -8.13
N GLU A 92 8.21 10.63 -7.94
CA GLU A 92 9.24 10.34 -8.93
C GLU A 92 9.44 8.83 -9.11
N ARG A 93 9.52 8.40 -10.36
CA ARG A 93 9.62 6.98 -10.71
C ARG A 93 11.08 6.60 -10.90
N HIS A 94 11.66 6.04 -9.84
CA HIS A 94 12.99 5.43 -9.93
C HIS A 94 12.89 3.92 -10.18
N ARG A 95 13.89 3.37 -10.88
CA ARG A 95 13.93 1.93 -11.20
C ARG A 95 14.11 1.07 -9.94
N SER A 96 14.94 1.52 -9.01
CA SER A 96 15.29 0.81 -7.79
C SER A 96 15.77 1.77 -6.72
N TYR A 97 15.68 1.34 -5.46
CA TYR A 97 16.24 2.03 -4.31
C TYR A 97 17.68 1.59 -4.06
N ARG A 98 18.52 2.53 -3.63
CA ARG A 98 19.83 2.27 -3.04
C ARG A 98 19.66 1.70 -1.62
N ILE A 99 20.73 1.19 -1.02
CA ILE A 99 20.66 0.59 0.32
C ILE A 99 20.32 1.64 1.37
N ASP A 100 20.95 2.81 1.20
CA ASP A 100 20.79 4.07 1.90
C ASP A 100 19.31 4.47 1.92
N ASP A 101 18.65 4.56 0.76
CA ASP A 101 17.22 4.84 0.66
C ASP A 101 16.36 3.82 1.42
N LEU A 102 16.75 2.53 1.42
CA LEU A 102 15.98 1.48 2.09
C LEU A 102 16.06 1.56 3.62
N GLN A 103 17.15 2.10 4.17
CA GLN A 103 17.27 2.36 5.60
C GLN A 103 16.31 3.48 6.00
N GLU A 104 16.36 4.61 5.29
CA GLU A 104 15.47 5.74 5.52
C GLU A 104 13.99 5.34 5.39
N ILE A 105 13.65 4.56 4.35
CA ILE A 105 12.29 4.03 4.18
C ILE A 105 11.87 3.16 5.37
N LEU A 106 12.76 2.32 5.88
CA LEU A 106 12.44 1.45 7.01
C LEU A 106 12.19 2.27 8.29
N GLU A 107 13.03 3.28 8.54
CA GLU A 107 12.88 4.20 9.68
C GLU A 107 11.57 4.97 9.60
N ASN A 108 11.26 5.56 8.44
CA ASN A 108 10.00 6.27 8.21
C ASN A 108 8.77 5.36 8.41
N LEU A 109 8.84 4.11 7.97
CA LEU A 109 7.77 3.13 8.20
C LEU A 109 7.62 2.74 9.67
N GLN A 110 8.70 2.73 10.45
CA GLN A 110 8.66 2.48 11.89
C GLN A 110 8.03 3.64 12.65
N ILE A 111 8.46 4.86 12.35
CA ILE A 111 7.89 6.09 12.91
C ILE A 111 6.39 6.15 12.64
N GLU A 112 5.97 5.86 11.40
CA GLU A 112 4.56 5.88 11.05
C GLU A 112 3.77 4.76 11.74
N TYR A 113 4.37 3.57 11.92
CA TYR A 113 3.76 2.49 12.68
C TYR A 113 3.52 2.91 14.14
N GLU A 114 4.53 3.49 14.79
CA GLU A 114 4.46 3.98 16.18
C GLU A 114 3.42 5.09 16.32
N ARG A 115 3.40 6.05 15.39
CA ARG A 115 2.42 7.14 15.36
C ARG A 115 0.99 6.60 15.36
N ILE A 116 0.69 5.66 14.45
CA ILE A 116 -0.65 5.07 14.34
C ILE A 116 -0.96 4.17 15.54
N SER A 117 0.01 3.41 16.06
CA SER A 117 -0.22 2.51 17.20
C SER A 117 -0.53 3.25 18.49
N ASP A 118 0.08 4.41 18.68
CA ASP A 118 -0.10 5.24 19.88
C ASP A 118 -1.38 6.07 19.85
N GLY A 119 -2.18 5.98 18.77
CA GLY A 119 -3.40 6.75 18.59
C GLY A 119 -3.15 8.25 18.40
N ARG A 120 -1.95 8.64 17.95
CA ARG A 120 -1.55 10.04 17.71
C ARG A 120 -1.60 10.43 16.24
#